data_AF-A0A382YVE5-F1
#
_entry.id   AF-A0A382YVE5-F1
#
_cell.length_a   1.000
_cell.length_b   1.000
_cell.length_c   1.000
_cell.angle_alpha   90.00
_cell.angle_beta   90.00
_cell.angle_gamma   90.00
#
_symmetry.space_group_name_H-M   'P 1'
#
loop_
_entity.id
_entity.type
_entity.pdbx_description
1 polymer ?
#
loop_
_entity_poly.entity_id
_entity_poly.type
_entity_poly.pdbx_seq_one_letter_code
_entity_poly.pdbx_strand_id
1 'polypeptide(L)'
;MKIFKIDANTIATGTTDVGLRRSQNEDAFLINSKIGLIALADGIGGRDAGEVASFEATNALQEYLTECQDKGTIRSKDSNPTSHQPVTARSLNSTSHILDQAMAAVIYANDKIYTMNQNRGLPPD
;
A
#
# COMPACT_ATOMS: atom_id res chain seq x y z
N MET A 1 1.16 -18.88 -2.34
CA MET A 1 0.06 -18.26 -3.12
C MET A 1 -1.14 -18.02 -2.21
N LYS A 2 -1.60 -16.77 -2.09
CA LYS A 2 -2.88 -16.41 -1.43
C LYS A 2 -3.82 -15.81 -2.49
N ILE A 3 -5.12 -16.12 -2.42
CA ILE A 3 -6.15 -15.58 -3.33
C ILE A 3 -7.14 -14.78 -2.49
N PHE A 4 -7.47 -13.57 -2.95
CA PHE A 4 -8.41 -12.67 -2.28
C PHE A 4 -9.40 -12.10 -3.29
N LYS A 5 -10.68 -12.15 -2.94
CA LYS A 5 -11.72 -11.45 -3.68
C LYS A 5 -11.79 -10.01 -3.17
N ILE A 6 -11.55 -9.05 -4.06
CA ILE A 6 -11.55 -7.61 -3.74
C ILE A 6 -12.94 -7.03 -3.93
N ASP A 7 -13.61 -7.38 -5.03
CA ASP A 7 -15.02 -7.05 -5.27
C ASP A 7 -15.68 -8.08 -6.21
N ALA A 8 -16.86 -7.76 -6.75
CA ALA A 8 -17.60 -8.64 -7.65
C ALA A 8 -16.78 -9.04 -8.91
N ASN A 9 -15.90 -8.16 -9.38
CA ASN A 9 -15.19 -8.31 -10.65
C ASN A 9 -13.66 -8.38 -10.51
N THR A 10 -13.14 -8.22 -9.28
CA THR A 10 -11.69 -8.13 -9.03
C THR A 10 -11.24 -9.22 -8.08
N ILE A 11 -10.31 -10.06 -8.55
CA ILE A 11 -9.60 -11.08 -7.78
C ILE A 11 -8.12 -10.71 -7.78
N ALA A 12 -7.49 -10.73 -6.61
CA ALA A 12 -6.07 -10.53 -6.45
C ALA A 12 -5.40 -11.80 -5.94
N THR A 13 -4.22 -12.11 -6.46
CA THR A 13 -3.37 -13.18 -5.94
C THR A 13 -1.93 -12.71 -5.83
N GLY A 14 -1.21 -13.22 -4.84
CA GLY A 14 0.18 -12.86 -4.58
C GLY A 14 1.01 -14.06 -4.14
N THR A 15 2.26 -14.07 -4.59
CA THR A 15 3.32 -14.97 -4.15
C THR A 15 4.65 -14.23 -4.28
N THR A 16 5.57 -14.46 -3.35
CA THR A 16 6.95 -13.95 -3.41
C THR A 16 7.90 -15.09 -3.06
N ASP A 17 9.14 -14.99 -3.52
CA ASP A 17 10.20 -15.98 -3.34
C ASP A 17 11.54 -15.25 -3.14
N VAL A 18 12.41 -15.79 -2.29
CA VAL A 18 13.73 -15.21 -2.00
C VAL A 18 14.67 -15.23 -3.22
N GLY A 19 14.41 -16.13 -4.16
CA GLY A 19 15.25 -16.38 -5.33
C GLY A 19 16.51 -17.18 -4.99
N LEU A 20 17.45 -17.21 -5.94
CA LEU A 20 18.62 -18.10 -5.87
C LEU A 20 19.86 -17.47 -5.21
N ARG A 21 19.82 -16.17 -4.91
CA ARG A 21 21.02 -15.38 -4.55
C ARG A 21 20.94 -14.71 -3.18
N ARG A 22 19.74 -14.29 -2.75
CA ARG A 22 19.56 -13.62 -1.46
C ARG A 22 19.45 -14.64 -0.34
N SER A 23 19.91 -14.27 0.85
CA SER A 23 19.73 -15.04 2.09
C SER A 23 18.33 -14.84 2.70
N GLN A 24 17.68 -13.72 2.39
CA GLN A 24 16.42 -13.30 2.97
C GLN A 24 15.55 -12.62 1.90
N ASN A 25 14.23 -12.78 2.02
CA ASN A 25 13.28 -12.16 1.11
C ASN A 25 12.93 -10.76 1.61
N GLU A 26 13.22 -9.75 0.80
CA GLU A 26 12.96 -8.35 1.16
C GLU A 26 11.71 -7.81 0.46
N ASP A 27 11.00 -8.63 -0.30
CA ASP A 27 9.72 -8.29 -0.88
C ASP A 27 8.60 -8.53 0.12
N ALA A 28 7.69 -7.57 0.27
CA ALA A 28 6.46 -7.74 1.03
C ALA A 28 5.25 -7.34 0.17
N PHE A 29 4.18 -8.14 0.24
CA PHE A 29 2.90 -7.79 -0.37
C PHE A 29 1.76 -7.90 0.65
N LEU A 30 0.77 -7.03 0.48
CA LEU A 30 -0.43 -6.99 1.30
C LEU A 30 -1.66 -6.92 0.40
N ILE A 31 -2.68 -7.70 0.76
CA ILE A 31 -4.00 -7.63 0.12
C ILE A 31 -5.05 -7.48 1.21
N ASN A 32 -5.71 -6.32 1.25
CA ASN A 32 -6.79 -6.02 2.18
C ASN A 32 -8.06 -5.67 1.42
N SER A 33 -8.94 -6.65 1.26
CA SER A 33 -10.19 -6.52 0.51
C SER A 33 -11.21 -5.59 1.18
N LYS A 34 -11.14 -5.38 2.51
CA LYS A 34 -12.10 -4.52 3.23
C LYS A 34 -11.98 -3.05 2.84
N ILE A 35 -10.77 -2.62 2.49
CA ILE A 35 -10.48 -1.25 2.06
C ILE A 35 -10.08 -1.17 0.58
N GLY A 36 -10.17 -2.29 -0.15
CA GLY A 36 -9.78 -2.36 -1.55
C GLY A 36 -8.28 -2.14 -1.82
N LEU A 37 -7.42 -2.36 -0.82
CA LEU A 37 -5.98 -2.10 -0.91
C LEU A 37 -5.22 -3.34 -1.39
N ILE A 38 -4.35 -3.14 -2.38
CA ILE A 38 -3.30 -4.07 -2.77
C ILE A 38 -1.99 -3.27 -2.73
N ALA A 39 -1.00 -3.76 -2.00
CA ALA A 39 0.30 -3.11 -1.88
C ALA A 39 1.43 -4.13 -2.10
N LEU A 40 2.52 -3.64 -2.69
CA LEU A 40 3.79 -4.34 -2.86
C LEU A 40 4.89 -3.37 -2.47
N ALA A 41 5.86 -3.84 -1.69
CA ALA A 41 7.05 -3.09 -1.32
C ALA A 41 8.27 -3.98 -1.56
N ASP A 42 9.27 -3.41 -2.23
CA ASP A 42 10.62 -3.99 -2.37
C ASP A 42 11.51 -3.30 -1.34
N GLY A 43 11.98 -4.08 -0.36
CA GLY A 43 12.88 -3.61 0.67
C GLY A 43 14.29 -3.54 0.12
N ILE A 44 14.87 -2.35 0.05
CA ILE A 44 16.27 -2.22 -0.34
C ILE A 44 17.18 -2.65 0.82
N GLY A 45 17.82 -3.82 0.65
CA GLY A 45 18.72 -4.47 1.59
C GLY A 45 20.01 -3.74 1.89
N GLY A 46 19.90 -2.65 2.66
CA GLY A 46 21.02 -2.04 3.37
C GLY A 46 21.53 -2.95 4.48
N ARG A 47 21.61 -2.45 5.72
CA ARG A 47 22.15 -3.15 6.90
C ARG A 47 21.25 -4.33 7.38
N ASP A 48 21.01 -5.32 6.54
CA ASP A 48 20.23 -6.55 6.83
C ASP A 48 18.80 -6.28 7.35
N ALA A 49 18.14 -5.22 6.89
CA ALA A 49 16.83 -4.80 7.38
C ALA A 49 15.77 -4.57 6.30
N GLY A 50 16.03 -4.96 5.04
CA GLY A 50 15.09 -4.75 3.93
C GLY A 50 13.76 -5.47 4.14
N GLU A 51 13.77 -6.69 4.67
CA GLU A 51 12.53 -7.42 5.06
C GLU A 51 11.68 -6.61 6.04
N VAL A 52 12.31 -5.98 7.03
CA VAL A 52 11.60 -5.18 8.03
C VAL A 52 11.03 -3.92 7.38
N ALA A 53 11.82 -3.25 6.53
CA ALA A 53 11.39 -2.04 5.85
C ALA A 53 10.17 -2.28 4.93
N SER A 54 10.18 -3.34 4.11
CA SER A 54 9.08 -3.64 3.20
C SER A 54 7.84 -4.11 3.95
N PHE A 55 7.99 -4.93 5.00
CA PHE A 55 6.88 -5.32 5.87
C PHE A 55 6.23 -4.10 6.54
N GLU A 56 7.02 -3.24 7.16
CA GLU A 56 6.50 -2.04 7.83
C GLU A 56 5.88 -1.05 6.84
N ALA A 57 6.42 -0.92 5.62
CA ALA A 57 5.82 -0.09 4.57
C ALA A 57 4.39 -0.55 4.25
N THR A 58 4.21 -1.84 3.97
CA THR A 58 2.87 -2.36 3.65
C THR A 58 1.89 -2.25 4.82
N ASN A 59 2.35 -2.46 6.06
CA ASN A 59 1.52 -2.29 7.25
C ASN A 59 1.14 -0.83 7.50
N ALA A 60 2.07 0.11 7.35
CA ALA A 60 1.82 1.53 7.54
C ALA A 60 0.80 2.06 6.52
N LEU A 61 0.89 1.62 5.26
CA LEU A 61 -0.09 1.93 4.22
C LEU A 61 -1.49 1.43 4.62
N GLN A 62 -1.59 0.20 5.13
CA GLN A 62 -2.86 -0.35 5.60
C GLN A 62 -3.44 0.46 6.75
N GLU A 63 -2.64 0.76 7.76
CA GLU A 63 -3.04 1.48 8.96
C GLU A 63 -3.63 2.84 8.60
N TYR A 64 -2.89 3.64 7.82
CA TYR A 64 -3.33 4.96 7.39
C TYR A 64 -4.63 4.91 6.57
N LEU A 65 -4.70 4.03 5.56
CA LEU A 65 -5.86 3.97 4.68
C LEU A 65 -7.10 3.40 5.37
N THR A 66 -6.93 2.49 6.33
CA THR A 66 -8.03 2.01 7.17
C THR A 66 -8.58 3.15 8.02
N GLU A 67 -7.71 3.93 8.67
CA GLU A 67 -8.14 5.13 9.42
C GLU A 67 -8.87 6.15 8.55
N CYS A 68 -8.39 6.42 7.34
CA CYS A 68 -9.07 7.34 6.42
C CYS A 68 -10.44 6.82 5.98
N GLN A 69 -10.62 5.50 5.87
CA GLN A 69 -11.91 4.91 5.57
C GLN A 69 -12.88 5.01 6.76
N ASP A 70 -12.39 4.73 7.97
CA ASP A 70 -13.19 4.83 9.20
C ASP A 70 -13.64 6.28 9.48
N LYS A 71 -12.79 7.25 9.16
CA LYS A 71 -13.10 8.70 9.25
C LYS A 71 -13.98 9.21 8.11
N GLY A 72 -14.39 8.35 7.17
CA GLY A 72 -15.23 8.70 6.02
C GLY A 72 -14.54 9.55 4.95
N THR A 73 -13.21 9.67 4.99
CA THR A 73 -12.41 10.39 4.01
C THR A 73 -12.23 9.55 2.74
N ILE A 74 -12.15 8.22 2.83
CA ILE A 74 -12.21 7.32 1.66
C ILE A 74 -13.68 7.06 1.33
N ARG A 75 -14.25 7.75 0.34
CA ARG A 75 -15.61 7.46 -0.14
C ARG A 75 -15.62 6.11 -0.85
N SER A 76 -16.32 5.13 -0.26
CA SER A 76 -16.55 3.81 -0.86
C SER A 76 -17.37 3.90 -2.16
N LYS A 77 -17.12 2.94 -3.05
CA LYS A 77 -17.70 2.76 -4.39
C LYS A 77 -19.23 2.80 -4.40
N ASP A 78 -19.81 3.95 -4.76
CA ASP A 78 -21.19 4.04 -5.29
C ASP A 78 -21.25 4.33 -6.79
N SER A 79 -20.15 4.17 -7.53
CA SER A 79 -20.18 4.25 -9.00
C SER A 79 -19.57 3.01 -9.63
N ASN A 80 -20.48 2.15 -10.08
CA ASN A 80 -20.28 1.15 -11.11
C ASN A 80 -19.39 1.70 -12.25
N PRO A 81 -18.18 1.17 -12.52
CA PRO A 81 -17.32 1.64 -13.61
C PRO A 81 -17.77 1.11 -14.99
N THR A 82 -19.00 0.58 -15.10
CA THR A 82 -19.55 0.16 -16.38
C THR A 82 -20.19 1.35 -17.09
N SER A 83 -19.37 2.19 -17.72
CA SER A 83 -19.68 2.81 -19.01
C SER A 83 -18.52 3.67 -19.46
N HIS A 84 -18.22 3.61 -20.77
CA HIS A 84 -17.42 4.60 -21.46
C HIS A 84 -18.08 5.98 -21.30
N GLN A 85 -17.82 6.66 -20.18
CA GLN A 85 -18.26 8.03 -19.93
C GLN A 85 -17.08 8.97 -20.15
N PRO A 86 -17.29 10.12 -20.80
CA PRO A 86 -16.23 11.10 -21.00
C PRO A 86 -15.68 11.54 -19.63
N VAL A 87 -14.37 11.79 -19.56
CA VAL A 87 -13.71 12.37 -18.38
C VAL A 87 -14.43 13.67 -17.99
N THR A 88 -15.25 13.62 -16.95
CA THR A 88 -15.94 14.78 -16.38
C THR A 88 -15.13 15.37 -15.22
N ALA A 89 -15.33 16.65 -14.90
CA ALA A 89 -14.69 17.32 -13.75
C ALA A 89 -14.87 16.57 -12.41
N ARG A 90 -15.96 15.80 -12.25
CA ARG A 90 -16.22 14.97 -11.06
C ARG A 90 -15.31 13.74 -10.99
N SER A 91 -14.98 13.16 -12.15
CA SER A 91 -13.97 12.09 -12.28
C SER A 91 -12.56 12.61 -12.00
N LEU A 92 -12.24 13.83 -12.46
CA LEU A 92 -10.97 14.49 -12.17
C LEU A 92 -10.80 14.77 -10.67
N ASN A 93 -11.81 15.33 -10.00
CA ASN A 93 -11.77 15.59 -8.54
C ASN A 93 -11.63 14.31 -7.70
N SER A 94 -12.28 13.22 -8.13
CA SER A 94 -12.18 11.92 -7.44
C SER A 94 -10.78 11.30 -7.63
N THR A 95 -10.19 11.48 -8.82
CA THR A 95 -8.83 11.01 -9.11
C THR A 95 -7.80 11.77 -8.30
N SER A 96 -7.91 13.11 -8.20
CA SER A 96 -7.05 13.92 -7.34
C SER A 96 -7.11 13.48 -5.89
N HIS A 97 -8.31 13.24 -5.36
CA HIS A 97 -8.48 12.80 -3.98
C HIS A 97 -7.85 11.42 -3.70
N ILE A 98 -7.99 10.47 -4.63
CA ILE A 98 -7.35 9.15 -4.50
C ILE A 98 -5.83 9.29 -4.51
N LEU A 99 -5.29 10.14 -5.40
CA LEU A 99 -3.85 10.40 -5.49
C LEU A 99 -3.33 11.11 -4.22
N ASP A 100 -4.07 12.07 -3.68
CA ASP A 100 -3.72 12.77 -2.45
C ASP A 100 -3.67 11.81 -1.26
N GLN A 101 -4.65 10.91 -1.15
CA GLN A 101 -4.68 9.89 -0.10
C GLN A 101 -3.57 8.86 -0.24
N ALA A 102 -3.29 8.41 -1.47
CA ALA A 102 -2.19 7.49 -1.73
C ALA A 102 -0.84 8.15 -1.40
N MET A 103 -0.65 9.40 -1.81
CA MET A 103 0.57 10.17 -1.51
C MET A 103 0.72 10.37 0.01
N ALA A 104 -0.35 10.75 0.71
CA ALA A 104 -0.32 10.92 2.16
C ALA A 104 -0.01 9.61 2.89
N ALA A 105 -0.54 8.48 2.42
CA ALA A 105 -0.21 7.16 2.95
C ALA A 105 1.26 6.80 2.75
N VAL A 106 1.83 7.10 1.58
CA VAL A 106 3.26 6.89 1.30
C VAL A 106 4.14 7.78 2.19
N ILE A 107 3.78 9.05 2.35
CA ILE A 107 4.49 9.97 3.24
C ILE A 107 4.45 9.46 4.69
N TYR A 108 3.27 9.03 5.15
CA TYR A 108 3.09 8.44 6.47
C TYR A 108 3.95 7.19 6.66
N ALA A 109 3.96 6.27 5.68
CA ALA A 109 4.78 5.06 5.73
C ALA A 109 6.27 5.39 5.81
N ASN A 110 6.75 6.34 5.00
CA ASN A 110 8.13 6.78 5.02
C ASN A 110 8.52 7.40 6.36
N ASP A 111 7.69 8.28 6.93
CA ASP A 111 7.95 8.92 8.23
C ASP A 111 7.99 7.90 9.39
N LYS A 112 7.07 6.93 9.37
CA LYS A 112 7.04 5.85 10.35
C LYS A 112 8.29 4.98 10.29
N ILE A 113 8.71 4.57 9.08
CA ILE A 113 9.93 3.77 8.88
C ILE A 113 11.16 4.58 9.27
N TYR A 114 11.22 5.87 8.90
CA TYR A 114 12.31 6.75 9.29
C TYR A 114 12.42 6.85 10.82
N THR A 115 11.32 7.09 11.52
CA THR A 115 11.27 7.13 12.99
C THR A 115 11.72 5.81 13.61
N MET A 116 11.28 4.67 13.05
CA MET A 116 11.74 3.35 13.48
C MET A 116 13.25 3.19 13.29
N ASN A 117 13.81 3.64 12.17
CA ASN A 117 15.24 3.59 11.91
C ASN A 117 16.02 4.45 12.92
N GLN A 118 15.56 5.66 13.21
CA GLN A 118 16.17 6.54 14.22
C GLN A 118 16.14 5.90 15.63
N ASN A 119 15.03 5.28 16.02
CA ASN A 119 14.91 4.58 17.30
C ASN A 119 15.83 3.36 17.44
N ARG A 120 16.24 2.78 16.30
CA ARG A 120 17.24 1.71 16.23
C ARG A 120 18.69 2.23 16.18
N GLY A 121 18.89 3.55 16.22
CA GLY A 121 20.20 4.19 16.13
C GLY A 121 20.80 4.14 14.72
N LEU A 122 19.98 3.93 13.69
CA LEU A 122 20.44 3.95 12.30
C LEU A 122 20.55 5.41 11.84
N PRO A 123 21.70 5.82 11.25
CA PRO A 123 21.85 7.19 10.77
C PRO A 123 20.88 7.47 9.62
N PRO A 124 20.44 8.72 9.44
CA PRO A 124 19.81 9.13 8.19
C PRO A 124 20.82 8.95 7.04
N ASP A 125 20.35 8.43 5.91
CA ASP A 125 21.15 8.32 4.68
C ASP A 125 21.55 9.70 4.12
#